data_AF-D8LVN9-F1
#
_entry.id   AF-D8LVN9-F1
#
_cell.length_a   1.000
_cell.length_b   1.000
_cell.length_c   1.000
_cell.angle_alpha   90.00
_cell.angle_beta   90.00
_cell.angle_gamma   90.00
#
_symmetry.space_group_name_H-M   'P 1'
#
loop_
_entity.id
_entity.type
_entity.pdbx_description
1 polymer ?
#
loop_
_entity_poly.entity_id
_entity_poly.type
_entity_poly.pdbx_seq_one_letter_code
_entity_poly.pdbx_strand_id
1 'polypeptide(L)'
;MKLNGWISFILSNRECVVLQFNNGIFMNQGFVVSEQKVLKVFGNHQIGDISYNEEQSIEVVKEGIVDLDHGSRFEGLVLTENKFGIPFGYGEMYDDDGFLVYKGIMINWKRFGYGTSYHYNGLIEYEGYWCDDKRFGIGKVYDRYGKLVNECEWSNGIERNIEYEGNGSEPLNIGMKHLKLSDHCILVDWDVSLLYNLESIEIGNDCFESVQTFKIDGLNRLKTIKIGNSSFAVLEKYGLIFNREKNKSKSFHILNCESLKSIQIGDYSFSDFAGDFELKNLPQLQSIQIGIIGSKSRNFHDSSFVIRGIDMILYI
;
A
#
# COMPACT_ATOMS: atom_id res chain seq x y z
N MET A 1 1.48 4.75 8.64
CA MET A 1 0.83 4.33 7.37
C MET A 1 1.79 4.29 6.17
N LYS A 2 3.11 4.27 6.37
CA LYS A 2 4.09 4.35 5.27
C LYS A 2 4.32 3.02 4.57
N LEU A 3 4.75 3.10 3.30
CA LEU A 3 5.17 1.94 2.50
C LEU A 3 6.29 1.14 3.19
N ASN A 4 6.15 -0.17 3.23
CA ASN A 4 7.15 -1.05 3.81
C ASN A 4 7.20 -2.39 3.05
N GLY A 5 8.41 -2.93 2.88
CA GLY A 5 8.65 -4.16 2.13
C GLY A 5 8.72 -3.93 0.61
N TRP A 6 8.47 -5.01 -0.14
CA TRP A 6 8.49 -5.00 -1.60
C TRP A 6 7.16 -4.55 -2.19
N ILE A 7 7.24 -3.64 -3.16
CA ILE A 7 6.08 -3.08 -3.85
C ILE A 7 6.25 -3.36 -5.32
N SER A 8 5.23 -3.94 -5.95
CA SER A 8 5.22 -4.22 -7.37
C SER A 8 4.20 -3.33 -8.09
N PHE A 9 4.64 -2.75 -9.21
CA PHE A 9 3.81 -2.02 -10.16
C PHE A 9 3.72 -2.85 -11.44
N ILE A 10 2.52 -3.30 -11.78
CA ILE A 10 2.27 -4.06 -13.00
C ILE A 10 1.99 -3.06 -14.12
N LEU A 11 2.82 -3.08 -15.16
CA LEU A 11 2.71 -2.23 -16.34
C LEU A 11 1.75 -2.85 -17.36
N SER A 12 1.21 -2.03 -18.27
CA SER A 12 0.24 -2.48 -19.29
C SER A 12 0.78 -3.53 -20.27
N ASN A 13 2.11 -3.60 -20.42
CA ASN A 13 2.81 -4.60 -21.22
C ASN A 13 3.17 -5.88 -20.42
N ARG A 14 2.60 -6.06 -19.22
CA ARG A 14 2.86 -7.17 -18.28
C ARG A 14 4.27 -7.20 -17.68
N GLU A 15 5.09 -6.20 -17.93
CA GLU A 15 6.31 -6.00 -17.14
C GLU A 15 5.95 -5.54 -15.73
N CYS A 16 6.79 -5.87 -14.76
CA CYS A 16 6.63 -5.44 -13.38
C CYS A 16 7.85 -4.63 -12.94
N VAL A 17 7.60 -3.50 -12.31
CA VAL A 17 8.61 -2.74 -11.58
C VAL A 17 8.44 -3.06 -10.10
N VAL A 18 9.45 -3.68 -9.50
CA VAL A 18 9.43 -4.13 -8.11
C VAL A 18 10.48 -3.35 -7.33
N LEU A 19 10.08 -2.64 -6.28
CA LEU A 19 10.94 -1.74 -5.50
C LEU A 19 10.82 -2.03 -4.01
N GLN A 20 11.92 -1.97 -3.28
CA GLN A 20 11.94 -2.19 -1.85
C GLN A 20 11.91 -0.87 -1.08
N PHE A 21 11.04 -0.80 -0.06
CA PHE A 21 10.89 0.34 0.82
C PHE A 21 11.02 -0.07 2.29
N ASN A 22 11.54 0.83 3.11
CA ASN A 22 11.50 0.73 4.57
C ASN A 22 10.92 2.02 5.14
N ASN A 23 9.74 1.93 5.75
CA ASN A 23 9.05 3.07 6.35
C ASN A 23 8.96 4.31 5.43
N GLY A 24 8.62 4.08 4.16
CA GLY A 24 8.46 5.11 3.12
C GLY A 24 9.76 5.53 2.43
N ILE A 25 10.91 5.01 2.85
CA ILE A 25 12.21 5.32 2.25
C ILE A 25 12.53 4.23 1.23
N PHE A 26 12.80 4.63 -0.02
CA PHE A 26 13.28 3.71 -1.05
C PHE A 26 14.67 3.19 -0.67
N MET A 27 14.82 1.86 -0.61
CA MET A 27 16.03 1.21 -0.11
C MET A 27 17.14 1.09 -1.16
N ASN A 28 16.98 1.73 -2.32
CA ASN A 28 17.86 1.54 -3.47
C ASN A 28 18.03 0.04 -3.79
N GLN A 29 16.89 -0.67 -3.86
CA GLN A 29 16.83 -2.05 -4.29
C GLN A 29 15.57 -2.28 -5.10
N GLY A 30 15.70 -2.89 -6.28
CA GLY A 30 14.56 -3.14 -7.15
C GLY A 30 14.89 -3.94 -8.40
N PHE A 31 13.84 -4.35 -9.11
CA PHE A 31 13.93 -5.08 -10.37
C PHE A 31 12.89 -4.54 -11.35
N VAL A 32 13.24 -4.50 -12.64
CA VAL A 32 12.27 -4.52 -13.73
C VAL A 32 12.27 -5.92 -14.29
N VAL A 33 11.12 -6.59 -14.29
CA VAL A 33 10.98 -7.97 -14.77
C VAL A 33 9.94 -8.04 -15.87
N SER A 34 10.21 -8.85 -16.88
CA SER A 34 9.22 -9.31 -17.86
C SER A 34 8.72 -10.71 -17.46
N GLU A 35 7.84 -11.31 -18.25
CA GLU A 35 7.45 -12.72 -18.05
C GLU A 35 8.61 -13.71 -18.25
N GLN A 36 9.71 -13.31 -18.89
CA GLN A 36 10.79 -14.23 -19.31
C GLN A 36 12.16 -13.92 -18.70
N LYS A 37 12.42 -12.69 -18.26
CA LYS A 37 13.73 -12.28 -17.74
C LYS A 37 13.66 -11.05 -16.84
N VAL A 38 14.71 -10.87 -16.04
CA VAL A 38 15.01 -9.61 -15.38
C VAL A 38 15.60 -8.65 -16.40
N LEU A 39 14.93 -7.51 -16.62
CA LEU A 39 15.30 -6.49 -17.59
C LEU A 39 16.28 -5.47 -17.02
N LYS A 40 16.15 -5.16 -15.73
CA LYS A 40 16.99 -4.20 -15.03
C LYS A 40 17.01 -4.51 -13.54
N VAL A 41 18.14 -4.24 -12.90
CA VAL A 41 18.25 -4.21 -11.44
C VAL A 41 18.47 -2.77 -11.00
N PHE A 42 17.81 -2.36 -9.92
CA PHE A 42 17.99 -1.05 -9.30
C PHE A 42 18.79 -1.19 -8.02
N GLY A 43 19.79 -0.33 -7.88
CA GLY A 43 20.61 -0.20 -6.68
C GLY A 43 21.48 -1.41 -6.39
N ASN A 44 21.82 -1.62 -5.10
CA ASN A 44 23.04 -2.32 -4.66
C ASN A 44 23.46 -3.54 -5.50
N HIS A 45 24.75 -3.56 -5.81
CA HIS A 45 25.54 -4.58 -6.50
C HIS A 45 25.55 -5.97 -5.84
N GLN A 46 24.51 -6.37 -5.10
CA GLN A 46 24.42 -7.65 -4.40
C GLN A 46 23.01 -8.26 -4.53
N ILE A 47 22.96 -9.51 -4.95
CA ILE A 47 21.73 -10.33 -5.02
C ILE A 47 22.02 -11.63 -4.28
N GLY A 48 21.45 -11.76 -3.08
CA GLY A 48 21.88 -12.82 -2.16
C GLY A 48 23.37 -12.67 -1.86
N ASP A 49 24.12 -13.76 -2.05
CA ASP A 49 25.57 -13.80 -1.81
C ASP A 49 26.42 -13.41 -3.04
N ILE A 50 25.79 -13.06 -4.16
CA ILE A 50 26.48 -12.70 -5.41
C ILE A 50 26.60 -11.20 -5.52
N SER A 51 27.83 -10.72 -5.80
CA SER A 51 28.08 -9.33 -6.18
C SER A 51 28.12 -9.15 -7.69
N TYR A 52 27.57 -8.07 -8.23
CA TYR A 52 27.59 -7.80 -9.68
C TYR A 52 27.89 -6.32 -9.92
N ASN A 53 28.70 -5.95 -10.92
CA ASN A 53 28.99 -4.54 -11.24
C ASN A 53 28.08 -4.01 -12.36
N GLU A 54 27.70 -2.72 -12.34
CA GLU A 54 26.90 -2.09 -13.41
C GLU A 54 27.54 -2.16 -14.81
N GLU A 55 28.86 -2.31 -14.89
CA GLU A 55 29.61 -2.52 -16.15
C GLU A 55 29.58 -3.97 -16.66
N GLN A 56 29.11 -4.92 -15.83
CA GLN A 56 28.76 -6.26 -16.29
C GLN A 56 27.33 -6.19 -16.81
N SER A 57 27.20 -6.22 -18.13
CA SER A 57 25.98 -6.60 -18.81
C SER A 57 25.35 -7.82 -18.11
N ILE A 58 24.03 -7.97 -18.20
CA ILE A 58 23.27 -9.17 -17.76
C ILE A 58 23.74 -10.45 -18.53
N GLU A 59 24.87 -10.42 -19.26
CA GLU A 59 25.54 -11.53 -19.94
C GLU A 59 26.08 -12.62 -19.00
N VAL A 60 26.00 -12.44 -17.69
CA VAL A 60 26.33 -13.47 -16.69
C VAL A 60 25.14 -14.41 -16.40
N VAL A 61 23.97 -14.11 -16.98
CA VAL A 61 22.80 -14.97 -16.88
C VAL A 61 22.84 -16.02 -17.98
N LYS A 62 22.85 -17.29 -17.58
CA LYS A 62 22.83 -18.44 -18.49
C LYS A 62 21.84 -19.48 -18.01
N GLU A 63 21.42 -20.35 -18.92
CA GLU A 63 20.69 -21.56 -18.55
C GLU A 63 21.58 -22.42 -17.63
N GLY A 64 21.01 -22.88 -16.53
CA GLY A 64 21.72 -23.65 -15.52
C GLY A 64 20.79 -24.33 -14.53
N ILE A 65 21.40 -25.12 -13.66
CA ILE A 65 20.73 -25.85 -12.58
C ILE A 65 21.34 -25.38 -11.26
N VAL A 66 20.49 -25.06 -10.28
CA VAL A 66 20.89 -24.76 -8.90
C VAL A 66 20.16 -25.73 -7.98
N ASP A 67 20.94 -26.57 -7.30
CA ASP A 67 20.44 -27.49 -6.26
C ASP A 67 20.70 -26.90 -4.87
N LEU A 68 19.74 -27.05 -3.96
CA LEU A 68 19.92 -26.77 -2.54
C LEU A 68 20.26 -28.07 -1.78
N ASP A 69 20.97 -27.95 -0.66
CA ASP A 69 21.44 -29.11 0.13
C ASP A 69 20.32 -30.06 0.61
N HIS A 70 19.09 -29.56 0.71
CA HIS A 70 17.91 -30.32 1.14
C HIS A 70 17.12 -30.93 -0.03
N GLY A 71 17.58 -30.81 -1.27
CA GLY A 71 17.02 -31.51 -2.44
C GLY A 71 16.22 -30.62 -3.40
N SER A 72 15.74 -29.45 -2.97
CA SER A 72 15.05 -28.51 -3.86
C SER A 72 15.93 -28.07 -5.02
N ARG A 73 15.37 -27.95 -6.22
CA ARG A 73 16.09 -27.63 -7.45
C ARG A 73 15.43 -26.49 -8.22
N PHE A 74 16.24 -25.66 -8.85
CA PHE A 74 15.82 -24.72 -9.88
C PHE A 74 16.53 -25.01 -11.21
N GLU A 75 15.78 -25.03 -12.30
CA GLU A 75 16.29 -25.19 -13.67
C GLU A 75 15.84 -23.98 -14.51
N GLY A 76 16.76 -23.20 -15.06
CA GLY A 76 16.44 -22.03 -15.89
C GLY A 76 17.54 -20.97 -15.92
N LEU A 77 17.15 -19.70 -15.99
CA LEU A 77 18.09 -18.57 -16.00
C LEU A 77 18.74 -18.37 -14.63
N VAL A 78 20.06 -18.51 -14.57
CA VAL A 78 20.88 -18.45 -13.35
C VAL A 78 21.92 -17.34 -13.48
N LEU A 79 22.00 -16.48 -12.47
CA LEU A 79 23.12 -15.54 -12.30
C LEU A 79 24.28 -16.29 -11.64
N THR A 80 25.42 -16.37 -12.32
CA THR A 80 26.59 -17.11 -11.80
C THR A 80 27.79 -16.22 -11.49
N GLU A 81 28.32 -16.30 -10.28
CA GLU A 81 29.61 -15.71 -9.92
C GLU A 81 30.49 -16.83 -9.33
N ASN A 82 31.66 -17.06 -9.93
CA ASN A 82 32.52 -18.20 -9.61
C ASN A 82 31.81 -19.57 -9.76
N LYS A 83 31.84 -20.43 -8.74
CA LYS A 83 31.17 -21.75 -8.71
C LYS A 83 29.75 -21.69 -8.13
N PHE A 84 29.29 -20.52 -7.72
CA PHE A 84 27.96 -20.33 -7.13
C PHE A 84 27.01 -19.74 -8.16
N GLY A 85 25.76 -20.21 -8.14
CA GLY A 85 24.69 -19.73 -8.99
C GLY A 85 23.43 -19.51 -8.18
N ILE A 86 22.69 -18.46 -8.50
CA ILE A 86 21.37 -18.21 -7.92
C ILE A 86 20.32 -18.10 -9.03
N PRO A 87 19.07 -18.53 -8.80
CA PRO A 87 17.97 -18.28 -9.72
C PRO A 87 17.87 -16.79 -10.04
N PHE A 88 17.84 -16.43 -11.32
CA PHE A 88 17.81 -15.04 -11.76
C PHE A 88 17.11 -14.87 -13.12
N GLY A 89 15.82 -15.14 -13.15
CA GLY A 89 15.01 -15.05 -14.35
C GLY A 89 13.98 -16.16 -14.40
N TYR A 90 13.48 -16.45 -15.61
CA TYR A 90 12.50 -17.50 -15.80
C TYR A 90 13.12 -18.88 -15.60
N GLY A 91 12.36 -19.78 -14.97
CA GLY A 91 12.73 -21.17 -14.83
C GLY A 91 11.66 -21.99 -14.13
N GLU A 92 12.01 -23.23 -13.82
CA GLU A 92 11.18 -24.24 -13.18
C GLU A 92 11.78 -24.60 -11.82
N MET A 93 10.96 -24.62 -10.79
CA MET A 93 11.36 -25.03 -9.43
C MET A 93 10.71 -26.37 -9.10
N TYR A 94 11.52 -27.25 -8.53
CA TYR A 94 11.16 -28.58 -8.07
C TYR A 94 11.42 -28.70 -6.56
N ASP A 95 10.54 -29.41 -5.85
CA ASP A 95 10.74 -29.75 -4.45
C ASP A 95 11.77 -30.90 -4.27
N ASP A 96 12.01 -31.31 -3.03
CA ASP A 96 12.97 -32.36 -2.66
C ASP A 96 12.57 -33.77 -3.10
N ASP A 97 11.28 -33.98 -3.41
CA ASP A 97 10.76 -35.20 -4.05
C ASP A 97 10.84 -35.14 -5.59
N GLY A 98 11.24 -34.01 -6.17
CA GLY A 98 11.37 -33.79 -7.60
C GLY A 98 10.05 -33.45 -8.30
N PHE A 99 9.00 -33.07 -7.56
CA PHE A 99 7.77 -32.56 -8.16
C PHE A 99 7.92 -31.10 -8.55
N LEU A 100 7.41 -30.76 -9.73
CA LEU A 100 7.34 -29.38 -10.19
C LEU A 100 6.39 -28.58 -9.28
N VAL A 101 6.90 -27.52 -8.67
CA VAL A 101 6.13 -26.65 -7.76
C VAL A 101 5.90 -25.24 -8.31
N TYR A 102 6.74 -24.77 -9.23
CA TYR A 102 6.59 -23.43 -9.82
C TYR A 102 7.25 -23.29 -11.19
N LYS A 103 6.64 -22.47 -12.07
CA LYS A 103 7.24 -21.94 -13.31
C LYS A 103 7.04 -20.43 -13.38
N GLY A 104 8.10 -19.68 -13.61
CA GLY A 104 8.03 -18.22 -13.73
C GLY A 104 9.34 -17.54 -13.35
N ILE A 105 9.30 -16.22 -13.14
CA ILE A 105 10.48 -15.48 -12.69
C ILE A 105 10.81 -15.84 -11.25
N MET A 106 12.06 -16.22 -11.04
CA MET A 106 12.66 -16.46 -9.73
C MET A 106 13.94 -15.63 -9.60
N ILE A 107 14.06 -14.92 -8.48
CA ILE A 107 15.24 -14.13 -8.15
C ILE A 107 15.65 -14.54 -6.74
N ASN A 108 16.82 -15.17 -6.61
CA ASN A 108 17.36 -15.67 -5.36
C ASN A 108 16.32 -16.47 -4.54
N TRP A 109 15.76 -17.51 -5.15
CA TRP A 109 14.77 -18.42 -4.54
C TRP A 109 13.46 -17.76 -4.10
N LYS A 110 13.16 -16.57 -4.61
CA LYS A 110 11.87 -15.91 -4.39
C LYS A 110 11.16 -15.66 -5.71
N ARG A 111 9.85 -15.90 -5.72
CA ARG A 111 8.98 -15.68 -6.89
C ARG A 111 8.70 -14.19 -7.10
N PHE A 112 8.84 -13.73 -8.33
CA PHE A 112 8.53 -12.36 -8.76
C PHE A 112 7.77 -12.39 -10.10
N GLY A 113 7.11 -11.29 -10.46
CA GLY A 113 6.46 -11.16 -11.76
C GLY A 113 5.34 -12.18 -11.98
N TYR A 114 5.00 -12.48 -13.22
CA TYR A 114 3.99 -13.49 -13.53
C TYR A 114 4.57 -14.90 -13.42
N GLY A 115 3.79 -15.82 -12.83
CA GLY A 115 4.20 -17.22 -12.68
C GLY A 115 3.05 -18.15 -12.28
N THR A 116 3.31 -19.44 -12.40
CA THR A 116 2.34 -20.51 -12.14
C THR A 116 2.89 -21.46 -11.08
N SER A 117 2.15 -21.72 -10.00
CA SER A 117 2.46 -22.79 -9.04
C SER A 117 1.54 -23.99 -9.24
N TYR A 118 1.96 -25.15 -8.73
CA TYR A 118 1.32 -26.43 -8.99
C TYR A 118 1.04 -27.18 -7.68
N HIS A 119 -0.05 -27.94 -7.67
CA HIS A 119 -0.32 -28.95 -6.66
C HIS A 119 0.61 -30.15 -6.88
N TYR A 120 0.78 -30.99 -5.86
CA TYR A 120 1.57 -32.23 -5.93
C TYR A 120 1.15 -33.20 -7.05
N ASN A 121 -0.10 -33.10 -7.54
CA ASN A 121 -0.60 -33.92 -8.64
C ASN A 121 -0.31 -33.31 -10.03
N GLY A 122 0.47 -32.23 -10.08
CA GLY A 122 0.88 -31.55 -11.32
C GLY A 122 -0.16 -30.61 -11.91
N LEU A 123 -1.35 -30.47 -11.30
CA LEU A 123 -2.34 -29.48 -11.74
C LEU A 123 -1.99 -28.10 -11.19
N ILE A 124 -2.39 -27.05 -11.92
CA ILE A 124 -2.17 -25.66 -11.51
C ILE A 124 -2.84 -25.41 -10.15
N GLU A 125 -2.10 -24.78 -9.24
CA GLU A 125 -2.59 -24.30 -7.94
C GLU A 125 -2.92 -22.82 -8.01
N TYR A 126 -2.01 -22.03 -8.59
CA TYR A 126 -2.17 -20.60 -8.77
C TYR A 126 -1.51 -20.15 -10.06
N GLU A 127 -2.15 -19.21 -10.76
CA GLU A 127 -1.62 -18.55 -11.94
C GLU A 127 -1.82 -17.04 -11.77
N GLY A 128 -0.74 -16.27 -11.70
CA GLY A 128 -0.84 -14.82 -11.47
C GLY A 128 0.49 -14.18 -11.13
N TYR A 129 0.42 -12.96 -10.58
CA TYR A 129 1.64 -12.23 -10.21
C TYR A 129 2.14 -12.61 -8.80
N TRP A 130 3.45 -12.43 -8.63
CA TRP A 130 4.21 -12.69 -7.41
C TRP A 130 5.13 -11.50 -7.10
N CYS A 131 5.35 -11.26 -5.82
CA CYS A 131 6.29 -10.27 -5.31
C CYS A 131 6.88 -10.79 -4.00
N ASP A 132 8.20 -11.02 -3.97
CA ASP A 132 8.91 -11.51 -2.78
C ASP A 132 8.27 -12.78 -2.20
N ASP A 133 8.01 -13.76 -3.08
CA ASP A 133 7.40 -15.05 -2.75
C ASP A 133 5.92 -15.01 -2.33
N LYS A 134 5.29 -13.84 -2.41
CA LYS A 134 3.88 -13.64 -2.06
C LYS A 134 3.04 -13.39 -3.32
N ARG A 135 1.83 -13.95 -3.37
CA ARG A 135 0.85 -13.63 -4.42
C ARG A 135 0.61 -12.12 -4.45
N PHE A 136 0.60 -11.53 -5.63
CA PHE A 136 0.44 -10.11 -5.85
C PHE A 136 -0.39 -9.89 -7.12
N GLY A 137 -1.05 -8.73 -7.25
CA GLY A 137 -1.78 -8.37 -8.47
C GLY A 137 -2.90 -9.35 -8.80
N ILE A 138 -3.36 -9.35 -10.05
CA ILE A 138 -4.43 -10.25 -10.47
C ILE A 138 -3.92 -11.69 -10.54
N GLY A 139 -4.68 -12.64 -10.00
CA GLY A 139 -4.36 -14.06 -10.07
C GLY A 139 -5.58 -14.97 -9.91
N LYS A 140 -5.43 -16.20 -10.41
CA LYS A 140 -6.42 -17.28 -10.40
C LYS A 140 -5.95 -18.41 -9.51
N VAL A 141 -6.85 -18.94 -8.68
CA VAL A 141 -6.60 -20.09 -7.80
C VAL A 141 -7.44 -21.26 -8.27
N TYR A 142 -6.84 -22.44 -8.34
CA TYR A 142 -7.51 -23.67 -8.77
C TYR A 142 -7.40 -24.75 -7.69
N ASP A 143 -8.41 -25.61 -7.60
CA ASP A 143 -8.37 -26.77 -6.70
C ASP A 143 -7.55 -27.93 -7.28
N ARG A 144 -7.41 -29.00 -6.49
CA ARG A 144 -6.67 -30.21 -6.87
C ARG A 144 -7.33 -31.02 -8.00
N TYR A 145 -8.48 -30.59 -8.52
CA TYR A 145 -9.14 -31.18 -9.68
C TYR A 145 -9.06 -30.26 -10.90
N GLY A 146 -8.34 -29.14 -10.80
CA GLY A 146 -8.18 -28.15 -11.88
C GLY A 146 -9.38 -27.22 -12.03
N LYS A 147 -10.31 -27.18 -11.07
CA LYS A 147 -11.46 -26.28 -11.11
C LYS A 147 -11.06 -24.91 -10.57
N LEU A 148 -11.43 -23.85 -11.28
CA LEU A 148 -11.27 -22.47 -10.81
C LEU A 148 -12.06 -22.26 -9.51
N VAL A 149 -11.35 -21.84 -8.46
CA VAL A 149 -11.90 -21.56 -7.12
C VAL A 149 -12.08 -20.07 -6.92
N ASN A 150 -11.09 -19.26 -7.32
CA ASN A 150 -11.11 -17.81 -7.14
C ASN A 150 -10.34 -17.10 -8.27
N GLU A 151 -10.76 -15.89 -8.60
CA GLU A 151 -10.06 -14.93 -9.46
C GLU A 151 -10.17 -13.54 -8.81
N CYS A 152 -9.07 -13.05 -8.26
CA CYS A 152 -9.04 -11.83 -7.47
C CYS A 152 -7.69 -11.12 -7.60
N GLU A 153 -7.61 -9.91 -7.06
CA GLU A 153 -6.34 -9.21 -6.91
C GLU A 153 -5.73 -9.55 -5.55
N TRP A 154 -4.40 -9.65 -5.46
CA TRP A 154 -3.64 -10.02 -4.27
C TRP A 154 -2.70 -8.88 -3.87
N SER A 155 -2.46 -8.73 -2.58
CA SER A 155 -1.43 -7.84 -2.05
C SER A 155 -0.72 -8.54 -0.90
N ASN A 156 0.59 -8.75 -1.04
CA ASN A 156 1.42 -9.44 -0.05
C ASN A 156 0.86 -10.80 0.41
N GLY A 157 0.29 -11.57 -0.52
CA GLY A 157 -0.23 -12.91 -0.26
C GLY A 157 -1.65 -12.93 0.30
N ILE A 158 -2.24 -11.76 0.54
CA ILE A 158 -3.61 -11.61 1.03
C ILE A 158 -4.49 -11.19 -0.13
N GLU A 159 -5.65 -11.83 -0.28
CA GLU A 159 -6.69 -11.38 -1.21
C GLU A 159 -7.04 -9.93 -0.92
N ARG A 160 -7.03 -9.10 -1.97
CA ARG A 160 -7.27 -7.67 -1.86
C ARG A 160 -8.71 -7.44 -1.43
N ASN A 161 -8.88 -7.16 -0.14
CA ASN A 161 -10.13 -6.61 0.34
C ASN A 161 -10.19 -5.12 -0.05
N ILE A 162 -11.32 -4.72 -0.64
CA ILE A 162 -11.62 -3.32 -0.90
C ILE A 162 -12.00 -2.57 0.39
N GLU A 163 -12.30 -3.30 1.46
CA GLU A 163 -12.62 -2.78 2.79
C GLU A 163 -11.48 -3.09 3.77
N TYR A 164 -11.06 -2.07 4.51
CA TYR A 164 -10.25 -2.21 5.71
C TYR A 164 -11.11 -1.81 6.90
N GLU A 165 -11.24 -2.70 7.89
CA GLU A 165 -11.83 -2.40 9.19
C GLU A 165 -10.89 -2.88 10.30
N GLY A 166 -10.39 -1.96 11.12
CA GLY A 166 -9.46 -2.31 12.19
C GLY A 166 -8.84 -1.10 12.89
N ASN A 167 -7.94 -1.34 13.83
CA ASN A 167 -7.27 -0.27 14.59
C ASN A 167 -5.94 0.19 13.97
N GLY A 168 -5.54 -0.34 12.81
CA GLY A 168 -4.22 -0.07 12.21
C GLY A 168 -3.11 -1.08 12.51
N SER A 169 -3.40 -2.15 13.26
CA SER A 169 -2.45 -3.25 13.51
C SER A 169 -2.22 -4.12 12.29
N GLU A 170 -3.27 -4.37 11.50
CA GLU A 170 -3.17 -5.14 10.27
C GLU A 170 -2.65 -4.29 9.11
N PRO A 171 -1.90 -4.89 8.16
CA PRO A 171 -1.39 -4.19 7.00
C PRO A 171 -2.47 -3.47 6.19
N LEU A 172 -2.22 -2.19 5.88
CA LEU A 172 -3.06 -1.38 5.01
C LEU A 172 -2.72 -1.70 3.54
N ASN A 173 -3.72 -2.09 2.76
CA ASN A 173 -3.58 -2.34 1.33
C ASN A 173 -3.76 -1.03 0.53
N ILE A 174 -2.75 -0.62 -0.26
CA ILE A 174 -2.80 0.57 -1.15
C ILE A 174 -3.98 0.55 -2.12
N GLY A 175 -4.54 -0.63 -2.31
CA GLY A 175 -5.63 -0.92 -3.18
C GLY A 175 -7.03 -0.84 -2.60
N MET A 176 -7.14 -0.62 -1.30
CA MET A 176 -8.43 -0.51 -0.61
C MET A 176 -9.23 0.68 -1.14
N LYS A 177 -10.55 0.56 -1.07
CA LYS A 177 -11.52 1.62 -1.39
C LYS A 177 -12.14 2.23 -0.15
N HIS A 178 -12.28 1.47 0.92
CA HIS A 178 -12.96 1.89 2.14
C HIS A 178 -12.02 1.66 3.33
N LEU A 179 -11.54 2.75 3.93
CA LEU A 179 -10.75 2.72 5.15
C LEU A 179 -11.66 3.01 6.34
N LYS A 180 -11.82 2.06 7.26
CA LYS A 180 -12.52 2.25 8.53
C LYS A 180 -11.59 1.94 9.70
N LEU A 181 -11.15 2.99 10.38
CA LEU A 181 -10.37 2.87 11.60
C LEU A 181 -11.29 2.83 12.81
N SER A 182 -11.11 1.85 13.69
CA SER A 182 -11.84 1.79 14.96
C SER A 182 -11.43 2.93 15.88
N ASP A 183 -12.22 3.13 16.94
CA ASP A 183 -11.87 4.01 18.04
C ASP A 183 -10.49 3.66 18.62
N HIS A 184 -9.76 4.66 19.12
CA HIS A 184 -8.44 4.50 19.73
C HIS A 184 -7.44 3.75 18.83
N CYS A 185 -7.41 4.08 17.53
CA CYS A 185 -6.51 3.41 16.59
C CYS A 185 -5.05 3.54 17.02
N ILE A 186 -4.23 2.53 16.72
CA ILE A 186 -2.82 2.50 17.14
C ILE A 186 -1.90 3.31 16.21
N LEU A 187 -2.43 3.82 15.09
CA LEU A 187 -1.68 4.62 14.14
C LEU A 187 -1.40 6.00 14.74
N VAL A 188 -0.13 6.39 14.69
CA VAL A 188 0.36 7.67 15.23
C VAL A 188 0.65 8.68 14.13
N ASP A 189 0.75 8.23 12.88
CA ASP A 189 1.01 9.03 11.70
C ASP A 189 -0.18 9.03 10.74
N TRP A 190 -0.43 10.17 10.12
CA TRP A 190 -1.44 10.32 9.07
C TRP A 190 -0.75 10.56 7.73
N ASP A 191 -0.77 9.55 6.86
CA ASP A 191 -0.34 9.68 5.47
C ASP A 191 -1.16 8.70 4.61
N VAL A 192 -2.07 9.27 3.82
CA VAL A 192 -2.93 8.53 2.88
C VAL A 192 -2.59 8.83 1.42
N SER A 193 -1.47 9.52 1.16
CA SER A 193 -1.10 10.01 -0.18
C SER A 193 -0.98 8.90 -1.23
N LEU A 194 -0.65 7.69 -0.79
CA LEU A 194 -0.48 6.51 -1.65
C LEU A 194 -1.72 5.62 -1.76
N LEU A 195 -2.79 5.96 -1.03
CA LEU A 195 -4.04 5.22 -1.05
C LEU A 195 -4.99 5.80 -2.12
N TYR A 196 -4.50 5.92 -3.36
CA TYR A 196 -5.15 6.60 -4.47
C TYR A 196 -6.48 5.97 -4.92
N ASN A 197 -6.77 4.75 -4.48
CA ASN A 197 -8.02 4.05 -4.76
C ASN A 197 -9.13 4.32 -3.74
N LEU A 198 -8.85 5.05 -2.65
CA LEU A 198 -9.84 5.32 -1.61
C LEU A 198 -11.06 6.06 -2.16
N GLU A 199 -12.22 5.53 -1.82
CA GLU A 199 -13.56 6.08 -2.06
C GLU A 199 -14.21 6.55 -0.75
N SER A 200 -13.86 5.97 0.41
CA SER A 200 -14.28 6.47 1.72
C SER A 200 -13.23 6.33 2.81
N ILE A 201 -13.21 7.30 3.72
CA ILE A 201 -12.44 7.27 4.96
C ILE A 201 -13.40 7.43 6.13
N GLU A 202 -13.39 6.49 7.06
CA GLU A 202 -14.05 6.57 8.36
C GLU A 202 -12.99 6.39 9.46
N ILE A 203 -12.90 7.35 10.36
CA ILE A 203 -12.01 7.31 11.52
C ILE A 203 -12.90 7.30 12.76
N GLY A 204 -12.65 6.37 13.67
CA GLY A 204 -13.34 6.28 14.96
C GLY A 204 -13.04 7.46 15.89
N ASN A 205 -13.44 7.30 17.14
CA ASN A 205 -13.21 8.28 18.20
C ASN A 205 -11.78 8.17 18.75
N ASP A 206 -11.26 9.29 19.27
CA ASP A 206 -10.00 9.32 20.04
C ASP A 206 -8.77 8.79 19.28
N CYS A 207 -8.69 9.10 17.97
CA CYS A 207 -7.59 8.68 17.10
C CYS A 207 -6.60 9.83 16.80
N PHE A 208 -5.35 9.50 16.47
CA PHE A 208 -4.36 10.43 15.90
C PHE A 208 -4.01 11.69 16.73
N GLU A 209 -3.96 11.58 18.06
CA GLU A 209 -3.62 12.69 18.98
C GLU A 209 -2.33 13.46 18.59
N SER A 210 -1.30 12.71 18.18
CA SER A 210 0.04 13.23 17.87
C SER A 210 0.15 13.91 16.50
N VAL A 211 -0.84 13.76 15.62
CA VAL A 211 -0.77 14.25 14.24
C VAL A 211 -0.80 15.78 14.22
N GLN A 212 0.17 16.38 13.52
CA GLN A 212 0.23 17.83 13.36
C GLN A 212 -0.55 18.31 12.14
N THR A 213 -0.39 17.64 11.01
CA THR A 213 -1.05 18.04 9.76
C THR A 213 -1.97 16.91 9.30
N PHE A 214 -3.27 17.20 9.25
CA PHE A 214 -4.21 16.36 8.51
C PHE A 214 -4.27 16.89 7.08
N LYS A 215 -3.66 16.15 6.15
CA LYS A 215 -3.64 16.52 4.74
C LYS A 215 -4.19 15.38 3.88
N ILE A 216 -5.09 15.72 2.97
CA ILE A 216 -5.52 14.89 1.84
C ILE A 216 -5.37 15.76 0.59
N ASP A 217 -4.65 15.26 -0.41
CA ASP A 217 -4.36 16.01 -1.64
C ASP A 217 -4.32 15.06 -2.83
N GLY A 218 -5.16 15.31 -3.85
CA GLY A 218 -5.16 14.53 -5.08
C GLY A 218 -5.88 13.17 -5.02
N LEU A 219 -6.59 12.84 -3.92
CA LEU A 219 -7.39 11.61 -3.83
C LEU A 219 -8.70 11.74 -4.61
N ASN A 220 -8.59 11.76 -5.94
CA ASN A 220 -9.70 12.07 -6.86
C ASN A 220 -10.84 11.07 -6.87
N ARG A 221 -10.65 9.87 -6.30
CA ARG A 221 -11.70 8.85 -6.13
C ARG A 221 -12.46 8.97 -4.80
N LEU A 222 -11.94 9.75 -3.85
CA LEU A 222 -12.48 9.87 -2.51
C LEU A 222 -13.82 10.59 -2.56
N LYS A 223 -14.87 9.96 -2.04
CA LYS A 223 -16.26 10.46 -2.04
C LYS A 223 -16.71 10.93 -0.68
N THR A 224 -16.29 10.25 0.39
CA THR A 224 -16.76 10.53 1.74
C THR A 224 -15.63 10.51 2.76
N ILE A 225 -15.68 11.44 3.70
CA ILE A 225 -14.81 11.47 4.88
C ILE A 225 -15.70 11.57 6.11
N LYS A 226 -15.48 10.69 7.08
CA LYS A 226 -16.13 10.70 8.39
C LYS A 226 -15.06 10.58 9.46
N ILE A 227 -15.06 11.49 10.42
CA ILE A 227 -14.14 11.51 11.54
C ILE A 227 -14.98 11.49 12.80
N GLY A 228 -14.68 10.56 13.71
CA GLY A 228 -15.33 10.42 15.00
C GLY A 228 -15.04 11.60 15.93
N ASN A 229 -15.53 11.50 17.16
CA ASN A 229 -15.34 12.51 18.18
C ASN A 229 -13.90 12.51 18.71
N SER A 230 -13.42 13.68 19.12
CA SER A 230 -12.13 13.84 19.81
C SER A 230 -10.91 13.32 19.03
N SER A 231 -11.04 13.10 17.74
CA SER A 231 -9.95 12.63 16.88
C SER A 231 -9.12 13.82 16.40
N PHE A 232 -7.81 13.60 16.24
CA PHE A 232 -6.83 14.65 15.97
C PHE A 232 -6.88 15.78 17.01
N ALA A 233 -7.11 15.43 18.27
CA ALA A 233 -7.15 16.39 19.36
C ALA A 233 -6.44 15.83 20.59
N VAL A 234 -5.65 16.67 21.26
CA VAL A 234 -5.19 16.38 22.61
C VAL A 234 -6.35 16.64 23.57
N LEU A 235 -6.97 15.57 24.05
CA LEU A 235 -7.92 15.64 25.16
C LEU A 235 -7.14 15.59 26.47
N GLU A 236 -7.03 16.74 27.14
CA GLU A 236 -6.58 16.75 28.53
C GLU A 236 -7.63 16.04 29.40
N LYS A 237 -7.36 14.78 29.74
CA LYS A 237 -7.94 14.16 30.93
C LYS A 237 -7.57 15.07 32.10
N TYR A 238 -8.55 15.53 32.87
CA TYR A 238 -8.42 16.35 34.08
C TYR A 238 -8.35 17.88 33.89
N GLY A 239 -9.37 18.46 33.28
CA GLY A 239 -10.15 19.57 33.88
C GLY A 239 -9.49 20.93 34.19
N LEU A 240 -8.18 21.13 33.97
CA LEU A 240 -7.50 22.38 34.30
C LEU A 240 -6.27 22.57 33.41
N ILE A 241 -6.43 23.16 32.22
CA ILE A 241 -5.56 24.20 31.67
C ILE A 241 -6.39 25.02 30.67
N PHE A 242 -6.67 26.27 31.03
CA PHE A 242 -7.28 27.30 30.17
C PHE A 242 -6.26 27.95 29.22
N ASN A 243 -5.08 27.35 29.06
CA ASN A 243 -4.00 27.82 28.19
C ASN A 243 -3.62 26.72 27.20
N ARG A 244 -4.53 26.43 26.26
CA ARG A 244 -4.09 25.80 25.01
C ARG A 244 -3.13 26.78 24.35
N GLU A 245 -1.84 26.47 24.35
CA GLU A 245 -0.94 27.15 23.42
C GLU A 245 -1.51 26.92 22.03
N LYS A 246 -1.88 28.01 21.36
CA LYS A 246 -2.40 27.96 19.98
C LYS A 246 -1.36 27.27 19.13
N ASN A 247 -1.60 26.01 18.78
CA ASN A 247 -0.64 25.28 18.01
C ASN A 247 -0.81 25.62 16.53
N LYS A 248 -0.20 26.75 16.13
CA LYS A 248 -0.18 27.22 14.73
C LYS A 248 0.57 26.27 13.79
N SER A 249 1.30 25.29 14.33
CA SER A 249 1.93 24.24 13.52
C SER A 249 0.96 23.13 13.14
N LYS A 250 -0.21 23.03 13.82
CA LYS A 250 -1.26 22.06 13.49
C LYS A 250 -2.21 22.60 12.43
N SER A 251 -2.40 21.87 11.33
CA SER A 251 -3.17 22.35 10.18
C SER A 251 -4.01 21.27 9.49
N PHE A 252 -5.11 21.70 8.87
CA PHE A 252 -6.10 20.83 8.23
C PHE A 252 -6.27 21.23 6.76
N HIS A 253 -6.03 20.29 5.85
CA HIS A 253 -6.10 20.55 4.41
C HIS A 253 -6.76 19.39 3.67
N ILE A 254 -7.79 19.69 2.89
CA ILE A 254 -8.36 18.79 1.89
C ILE A 254 -8.34 19.51 0.55
N LEU A 255 -7.48 19.05 -0.34
CA LEU A 255 -7.12 19.73 -1.58
C LEU A 255 -7.33 18.78 -2.77
N ASN A 256 -7.77 19.31 -3.91
CA ASN A 256 -7.76 18.60 -5.19
C ASN A 256 -8.41 17.21 -5.12
N CYS A 257 -9.64 17.12 -4.57
CA CYS A 257 -10.38 15.87 -4.49
C CYS A 257 -11.65 15.99 -5.32
N GLU A 258 -11.56 15.62 -6.60
CA GLU A 258 -12.61 15.86 -7.61
C GLU A 258 -13.95 15.17 -7.31
N SER A 259 -13.92 13.98 -6.69
CA SER A 259 -15.12 13.19 -6.40
C SER A 259 -15.66 13.39 -4.98
N LEU A 260 -15.06 14.26 -4.16
CA LEU A 260 -15.43 14.36 -2.74
C LEU A 260 -16.79 15.04 -2.59
N LYS A 261 -17.75 14.33 -1.98
CA LYS A 261 -19.15 14.76 -1.84
C LYS A 261 -19.51 15.18 -0.42
N SER A 262 -19.02 14.45 0.59
CA SER A 262 -19.41 14.72 1.97
C SER A 262 -18.25 14.61 2.95
N ILE A 263 -18.18 15.58 3.86
CA ILE A 263 -17.27 15.60 5.00
C ILE A 263 -18.10 15.64 6.29
N GLN A 264 -17.82 14.72 7.22
CA GLN A 264 -18.42 14.69 8.55
C GLN A 264 -17.30 14.64 9.61
N ILE A 265 -17.37 15.52 10.60
CA ILE A 265 -16.40 15.61 11.69
C ILE A 265 -17.17 15.65 13.01
N GLY A 266 -16.87 14.70 13.91
CA GLY A 266 -17.46 14.60 15.23
C GLY A 266 -17.01 15.69 16.20
N ASP A 267 -17.71 15.82 17.32
CA ASP A 267 -17.44 16.84 18.33
C ASP A 267 -16.00 16.71 18.89
N TYR A 268 -15.39 17.84 19.26
CA TYR A 268 -14.06 17.99 19.86
C TYR A 268 -12.85 17.63 18.98
N SER A 269 -13.07 17.08 17.79
CA SER A 269 -12.01 16.79 16.81
C SER A 269 -11.32 18.05 16.30
N PHE A 270 -10.00 17.98 16.11
CA PHE A 270 -9.15 19.12 15.71
C PHE A 270 -9.24 20.34 16.64
N SER A 271 -9.60 20.17 17.92
CA SER A 271 -9.90 21.31 18.78
C SER A 271 -8.66 22.13 19.20
N ASP A 272 -7.45 21.57 19.07
CA ASP A 272 -6.17 22.24 19.31
C ASP A 272 -5.42 22.61 18.01
N PHE A 273 -6.07 22.43 16.84
CA PHE A 273 -5.56 22.94 15.57
C PHE A 273 -5.79 24.45 15.53
N ALA A 274 -4.72 25.22 15.32
CA ALA A 274 -4.75 26.68 15.24
C ALA A 274 -3.99 27.23 14.02
N GLY A 275 -3.48 26.35 13.16
CA GLY A 275 -2.91 26.69 11.87
C GLY A 275 -3.97 26.75 10.77
N ASP A 276 -3.52 26.61 9.53
CA ASP A 276 -4.36 26.73 8.34
C ASP A 276 -5.46 25.65 8.32
N PHE A 277 -6.67 26.08 7.97
CA PHE A 277 -7.78 25.21 7.62
C PHE A 277 -8.14 25.52 6.17
N GLU A 278 -8.00 24.53 5.29
CA GLU A 278 -8.24 24.72 3.86
C GLU A 278 -9.06 23.58 3.25
N LEU A 279 -10.15 23.97 2.61
CA LEU A 279 -10.88 23.14 1.65
C LEU A 279 -10.74 23.78 0.27
N LYS A 280 -10.07 23.11 -0.68
CA LYS A 280 -9.75 23.69 -1.99
C LYS A 280 -9.91 22.72 -3.14
N ASN A 281 -10.47 23.19 -4.26
CA ASN A 281 -10.65 22.41 -5.50
C ASN A 281 -11.46 21.12 -5.25
N LEU A 282 -12.69 21.29 -4.74
CA LEU A 282 -13.61 20.22 -4.36
C LEU A 282 -14.94 20.38 -5.14
N PRO A 283 -14.94 20.20 -6.47
CA PRO A 283 -16.06 20.59 -7.33
C PRO A 283 -17.36 19.80 -7.08
N GLN A 284 -17.28 18.60 -6.50
CA GLN A 284 -18.44 17.77 -6.18
C GLN A 284 -18.89 17.87 -4.72
N LEU A 285 -18.32 18.76 -3.91
CA LEU A 285 -18.63 18.83 -2.49
C LEU A 285 -20.06 19.35 -2.27
N GLN A 286 -20.89 18.52 -1.63
CA GLN A 286 -22.31 18.79 -1.41
C GLN A 286 -22.63 19.09 0.05
N SER A 287 -21.92 18.47 1.00
CA SER A 287 -22.21 18.64 2.43
C SER A 287 -20.95 18.64 3.28
N ILE A 288 -20.89 19.58 4.22
CA ILE A 288 -19.93 19.60 5.32
C ILE A 288 -20.71 19.63 6.62
N GLN A 289 -20.50 18.65 7.48
CA GLN A 289 -21.05 18.63 8.83
C GLN A 289 -19.89 18.60 9.83
N ILE A 290 -19.88 19.57 10.75
CA ILE A 290 -18.89 19.67 11.82
C ILE A 290 -19.64 19.77 13.14
N GLY A 291 -19.46 18.75 13.97
CA GLY A 291 -20.17 18.55 15.22
C GLY A 291 -21.65 18.16 15.04
N ILE A 292 -22.40 18.26 16.13
CA ILE A 292 -23.83 17.96 16.20
C ILE A 292 -24.62 19.24 16.53
N ILE A 293 -25.76 19.45 15.86
CA ILE A 293 -26.64 20.59 16.15
C ILE A 293 -27.12 20.51 17.59
N GLY A 294 -26.89 21.57 18.37
CA GLY A 294 -27.27 21.66 19.77
C GLY A 294 -26.24 21.14 20.77
N SER A 295 -25.11 20.57 20.32
CA SER A 295 -23.99 20.17 21.19
C SER A 295 -22.89 21.25 21.23
N LYS A 296 -22.02 21.19 22.26
CA LYS A 296 -20.80 21.99 22.31
C LYS A 296 -19.70 21.26 21.54
N SER A 297 -19.49 21.59 20.27
CA SER A 297 -18.55 20.84 19.44
C SER A 297 -17.08 21.22 19.67
N ARG A 298 -16.74 22.52 19.83
CA ARG A 298 -15.33 22.99 19.96
C ARG A 298 -14.38 22.52 18.83
N ASN A 299 -14.90 22.10 17.69
CA ASN A 299 -14.06 21.77 16.53
C ASN A 299 -13.35 23.02 16.03
N PHE A 300 -12.07 22.90 15.67
CA PHE A 300 -11.29 24.00 15.08
C PHE A 300 -11.37 25.31 15.89
N HIS A 301 -11.41 25.22 17.23
CA HIS A 301 -11.74 26.32 18.14
C HIS A 301 -10.90 27.59 17.92
N ASP A 302 -9.63 27.43 17.53
CA ASP A 302 -8.67 28.51 17.33
C ASP A 302 -8.27 28.72 15.86
N SER A 303 -8.91 28.01 14.92
CA SER A 303 -8.63 28.10 13.48
C SER A 303 -9.68 28.92 12.73
N SER A 304 -9.26 29.60 11.67
CA SER A 304 -10.17 30.28 10.74
C SER A 304 -10.71 29.29 9.71
N PHE A 305 -12.02 29.20 9.54
CA PHE A 305 -12.63 28.34 8.53
C PHE A 305 -12.55 28.98 7.13
N VAL A 306 -11.77 28.37 6.21
CA VAL A 306 -11.58 28.90 4.85
C VAL A 306 -11.91 27.83 3.80
N ILE A 307 -12.82 28.18 2.89
CA ILE A 307 -13.16 27.40 1.68
C ILE A 307 -12.71 28.19 0.45
N ARG A 308 -12.05 27.54 -0.51
CA ARG A 308 -11.55 28.14 -1.77
C ARG A 308 -11.86 27.24 -2.96
N GLY A 309 -12.01 27.82 -4.15
CA GLY A 309 -12.13 27.05 -5.40
C GLY A 309 -13.35 26.10 -5.44
N ILE A 310 -14.45 26.47 -4.78
CA ILE A 310 -15.76 25.91 -5.06
C ILE A 310 -16.40 26.83 -6.08
N ASP A 311 -16.34 26.45 -7.35
CA ASP A 311 -17.21 27.03 -8.37
C ASP A 311 -18.61 26.50 -8.07
N MET A 312 -19.40 27.27 -7.33
CA MET A 312 -20.83 26.96 -7.20
C MET A 312 -21.43 27.04 -8.59
N ILE A 313 -21.73 25.88 -9.18
CA ILE A 313 -22.65 25.80 -10.32
C ILE A 313 -24.02 26.20 -9.77
N LEU A 314 -24.26 27.51 -9.72
CA LEU A 314 -25.60 28.06 -9.58
C LEU A 314 -26.35 27.61 -10.85
N TYR A 315 -27.14 26.55 -10.74
CA TYR A 315 -28.24 26.33 -11.65
C TYR A 315 -29.25 27.46 -11.36
N ILE A 316 -29.17 28.53 -12.16
CA ILE A 316 -30.16 29.60 -12.24
C ILE A 316 -31.37 29.07 -13.02
#